data_AF-A0A956HBZ8-F1
#
_entry.id   AF-A0A956HBZ8-F1
#
_cell.length_a   1.000
_cell.length_b   1.000
_cell.length_c   1.000
_cell.angle_alpha   90.00
_cell.angle_beta   90.00
_cell.angle_gamma   90.00
#
_symmetry.space_group_name_H-M   'P 1'
#
loop_
_entity.id
_entity.type
_entity.pdbx_description
1 polymer ?
#
loop_
_entity_poly.entity_id
_entity_poly.type
_entity_poly.pdbx_seq_one_letter_code
_entity_poly.pdbx_strand_id
1 'polypeptide(L)'
;EGIRQTIGNQKPEFIRPFFTTVQLVMAGNDVEGLRYAVIDTPEKYWLSWKEESEIEEPLDRSLTQLCAKPRLLELIHDFIVFDSGVKKIARHNQYFGVKAAQERVAKRDGGIIWHTQGSGKSLTMVWLAKWIREHQDDARVLLITDRTELDEQIEGNFNGVGEKIYRTSSGADLLATLNKSEPWLICSLIHKFRGPEEEEERDEAEADYIAELHAKLPSDFKAKGNVFVFVD
;
A
#
# COMPACT_ATOMS: atom_id res chain seq x y z
N GLU A 1 -12.51 -17.18 22.86
CA GLU A 1 -11.89 -16.90 24.19
C GLU A 1 -10.47 -16.35 24.11
N GLY A 2 -9.51 -17.05 23.49
CA GLY A 2 -8.09 -16.61 23.46
C GLY A 2 -7.84 -15.20 22.91
N ILE A 3 -8.62 -14.75 21.92
CA ILE A 3 -8.58 -13.37 21.42
C ILE A 3 -8.93 -12.37 22.53
N ARG A 4 -10.04 -12.59 23.25
CA ARG A 4 -10.49 -11.70 24.33
C ARG A 4 -9.50 -11.67 25.49
N GLN A 5 -8.91 -12.81 25.82
CA GLN A 5 -7.84 -12.88 26.82
C GLN A 5 -6.62 -12.06 26.39
N THR A 6 -6.20 -12.18 25.12
CA THR A 6 -5.08 -11.40 24.57
C THR A 6 -5.37 -9.90 24.58
N ILE A 7 -6.60 -9.49 24.24
CA ILE A 7 -7.03 -8.08 24.33
C ILE A 7 -7.06 -7.62 25.81
N GLY A 8 -7.56 -8.45 26.72
CA GLY A 8 -7.60 -8.16 28.15
C GLY A 8 -6.20 -7.92 28.74
N ASN A 9 -5.24 -8.77 28.37
CA ASN A 9 -3.84 -8.67 28.82
C ASN A 9 -3.15 -7.36 28.40
N GLN A 10 -3.64 -6.69 27.36
CA GLN A 10 -3.12 -5.41 26.88
C GLN A 10 -3.66 -4.20 27.65
N LYS A 11 -4.65 -4.36 28.53
CA LYS A 11 -5.18 -3.26 29.33
C LYS A 11 -4.20 -2.83 30.44
N PRO A 12 -4.24 -1.56 30.87
CA PRO A 12 -3.32 -1.03 31.87
C PRO A 12 -3.32 -1.79 33.20
N GLU A 13 -4.43 -2.41 33.59
CA GLU A 13 -4.57 -3.15 34.84
C GLU A 13 -3.92 -4.55 34.81
N PHE A 14 -3.45 -4.99 33.64
CA PHE A 14 -2.82 -6.30 33.44
C PHE A 14 -1.33 -6.14 33.04
N ILE A 15 -0.88 -6.87 32.02
CA ILE A 15 0.52 -7.02 31.64
C ILE A 15 0.87 -6.22 30.37
N ARG A 16 0.24 -5.05 30.17
CA ARG A 16 0.48 -4.17 29.02
C ARG A 16 1.96 -3.90 28.70
N PRO A 17 2.88 -3.71 29.68
CA PRO A 17 4.29 -3.46 29.39
C PRO A 17 4.98 -4.56 28.56
N PHE A 18 4.49 -5.80 28.61
CA PHE A 18 5.01 -6.93 27.83
C PHE A 18 4.68 -6.84 26.33
N PHE A 19 3.76 -5.97 25.93
CA PHE A 19 3.33 -5.81 24.53
C PHE A 19 4.09 -4.72 23.77
N THR A 20 4.99 -3.98 24.43
CA THR A 20 5.72 -2.85 23.85
C THR A 20 6.55 -3.20 22.61
N THR A 21 7.12 -4.40 22.55
CA THR A 21 7.94 -4.89 21.43
C THR A 21 7.22 -5.92 20.57
N VAL A 22 5.98 -6.28 20.91
CA VAL A 22 5.23 -7.34 20.23
C VAL A 22 4.85 -6.91 18.82
N GLN A 23 5.25 -7.72 17.84
CA GLN A 23 4.96 -7.45 16.43
C GLN A 23 3.59 -7.99 16.05
N LEU A 24 3.30 -9.23 16.45
CA LEU A 24 2.07 -9.94 16.14
C LEU A 24 1.51 -10.59 17.39
N VAL A 25 0.20 -10.63 17.47
CA VAL A 25 -0.55 -11.43 18.43
C VAL A 25 -1.36 -12.46 17.67
N MET A 26 -1.44 -13.67 18.22
CA MET A 26 -2.13 -14.79 17.58
C MET A 26 -2.93 -15.58 18.61
N ALA A 27 -4.05 -16.14 18.18
CA ALA A 27 -4.89 -17.02 18.97
C ALA A 27 -5.45 -18.10 18.03
N GLY A 28 -5.34 -19.36 18.41
CA GLY A 28 -5.84 -20.45 17.59
C GLY A 28 -6.18 -21.71 18.37
N ASN A 29 -6.94 -22.58 17.74
CA ASN A 29 -7.29 -23.92 18.21
C ASN A 29 -7.53 -24.83 17.00
N ASP A 30 -7.60 -26.14 17.22
CA ASP A 30 -7.69 -27.14 16.15
C ASP A 30 -8.97 -27.02 15.29
N VAL A 31 -10.05 -26.46 15.86
CA VAL A 31 -11.37 -26.37 15.20
C VAL A 31 -11.49 -25.11 14.34
N GLU A 32 -11.06 -23.96 14.87
CA GLU A 32 -11.21 -22.64 14.22
C GLU A 32 -9.95 -22.19 13.47
N GLY A 33 -8.84 -22.91 13.64
CA GLY A 33 -7.53 -22.54 13.10
C GLY A 33 -6.90 -21.36 13.82
N LEU A 34 -6.04 -20.61 13.12
CA LEU A 34 -5.31 -19.47 13.67
C LEU A 34 -5.95 -18.14 13.26
N ARG A 35 -6.04 -17.23 14.23
CA ARG A 35 -6.34 -15.82 14.03
C ARG A 35 -5.11 -15.00 14.40
N TYR A 36 -4.84 -13.95 13.63
CA TYR A 36 -3.72 -13.05 13.88
C TYR A 36 -4.17 -11.60 13.85
N ALA A 37 -3.43 -10.77 14.58
CA ALA A 37 -3.58 -9.32 14.60
C ALA A 37 -2.28 -8.66 15.07
N VAL A 38 -2.31 -7.33 15.20
CA VAL A 38 -1.30 -6.55 15.91
C VAL A 38 -1.88 -6.06 17.24
N ILE A 39 -1.03 -5.48 18.09
CA ILE A 39 -1.46 -4.90 19.37
C ILE A 39 -2.61 -3.90 19.19
N ASP A 40 -3.44 -3.75 20.21
CA ASP A 40 -4.61 -2.87 20.26
C ASP A 40 -5.69 -3.13 19.19
N THR A 41 -5.60 -4.24 18.42
CA THR A 41 -6.62 -4.59 17.43
C THR A 41 -7.91 -5.12 18.09
N PRO A 42 -9.07 -4.47 17.87
CA PRO A 42 -10.36 -4.97 18.35
C PRO A 42 -10.72 -6.35 17.81
N GLU A 43 -11.45 -7.16 18.59
CA GLU A 43 -11.81 -8.56 18.28
C GLU A 43 -12.35 -8.75 16.85
N LYS A 44 -13.24 -7.86 16.39
CA LYS A 44 -13.85 -7.93 15.04
C LYS A 44 -12.87 -7.79 13.87
N TYR A 45 -11.66 -7.30 14.11
CA TYR A 45 -10.65 -7.07 13.08
C TYR A 45 -9.51 -8.09 13.12
N TRP A 46 -9.62 -9.13 13.95
CA TRP A 46 -8.69 -10.25 13.91
C TRP A 46 -8.87 -11.06 12.62
N LEU A 47 -7.76 -11.33 11.95
CA LEU A 47 -7.75 -11.86 10.61
C LEU A 47 -7.54 -13.37 10.61
N SER A 48 -8.10 -14.04 9.61
CA SER A 48 -7.70 -15.40 9.23
C SER A 48 -6.82 -15.34 8.01
N TRP A 49 -5.76 -16.16 8.00
CA TRP A 49 -4.96 -16.37 6.80
C TRP A 49 -5.72 -17.30 5.84
N LYS A 50 -5.71 -16.99 4.56
CA LYS A 50 -6.37 -17.78 3.51
C LYS A 50 -5.42 -17.91 2.34
N GLU A 51 -5.03 -19.14 2.08
CA GLU A 51 -4.09 -19.58 1.05
C GLU A 51 -4.38 -21.06 0.80
N GLU A 52 -4.28 -21.51 -0.45
CA GLU A 52 -4.48 -22.92 -0.80
C GLU A 52 -3.47 -23.82 -0.07
N SER A 53 -3.91 -25.00 0.35
CA SER A 53 -3.07 -25.98 1.03
C SER A 53 -3.74 -27.35 1.03
N GLU A 54 -2.90 -28.38 0.96
CA GLU A 54 -3.27 -29.79 1.12
C GLU A 54 -3.49 -30.18 2.60
N ILE A 55 -3.09 -29.33 3.54
CA ILE A 55 -3.28 -29.59 4.98
C ILE A 55 -4.74 -29.30 5.35
N GLU A 56 -5.45 -30.33 5.80
CA GLU A 56 -6.87 -30.25 6.14
C GLU A 56 -7.08 -29.58 7.51
N GLU A 57 -6.18 -29.86 8.45
CA GLU A 57 -6.19 -29.40 9.84
C GLU A 57 -6.03 -27.86 9.90
N PRO A 58 -7.07 -27.11 10.33
CA PRO A 58 -7.08 -25.65 10.23
C PRO A 58 -5.93 -24.94 10.93
N LEU A 59 -5.52 -25.44 12.11
CA LEU A 59 -4.44 -24.85 12.89
C LEU A 59 -3.08 -25.09 12.22
N ASP A 60 -2.78 -26.34 11.89
CA ASP A 60 -1.53 -26.74 11.26
C ASP A 60 -1.34 -26.07 9.90
N ARG A 61 -2.40 -25.99 9.09
CA ARG A 61 -2.41 -25.23 7.83
C ARG A 61 -2.01 -23.77 8.07
N SER A 62 -2.64 -23.12 9.05
CA SER A 62 -2.40 -21.71 9.29
C SER A 62 -1.00 -21.44 9.86
N LEU A 63 -0.51 -22.32 10.74
CA LEU A 63 0.84 -22.22 11.32
C LEU A 63 1.92 -22.44 10.26
N THR A 64 1.77 -23.46 9.40
CA THR A 64 2.73 -23.73 8.32
C THR A 64 2.76 -22.62 7.27
N GLN A 65 1.63 -21.96 7.02
CA GLN A 65 1.56 -20.82 6.09
C GLN A 65 2.11 -19.53 6.72
N LEU A 66 1.51 -19.06 7.82
CA LEU A 66 1.81 -17.74 8.40
C LEU A 66 3.12 -17.73 9.20
N CYS A 67 3.40 -18.81 9.94
CA CYS A 67 4.52 -18.89 10.86
C CYS A 67 5.76 -19.57 10.25
N ALA A 68 5.73 -19.89 8.94
CA ALA A 68 6.95 -20.23 8.22
C ALA A 68 7.97 -19.09 8.38
N LYS A 69 9.19 -19.43 8.80
CA LYS A 69 10.21 -18.44 9.18
C LYS A 69 10.38 -17.31 8.14
N PRO A 70 10.48 -17.56 6.82
CA PRO A 70 10.60 -16.49 5.83
C PRO A 70 9.36 -15.59 5.79
N ARG A 71 8.16 -16.19 5.74
CA ARG A 71 6.88 -15.47 5.67
C ARG A 71 6.65 -14.61 6.92
N LEU A 72 6.92 -15.16 8.10
CA LEU A 72 6.74 -14.45 9.37
C LEU A 72 7.63 -13.21 9.46
N LEU A 73 8.91 -13.34 9.08
CA LEU A 73 9.85 -12.22 9.09
C LEU A 73 9.50 -11.17 8.04
N GLU A 74 9.10 -11.59 6.83
CA GLU A 74 8.62 -10.69 5.78
C GLU A 74 7.37 -9.92 6.23
N LEU A 75 6.40 -10.59 6.85
CA LEU A 75 5.19 -9.93 7.36
C LEU A 75 5.52 -8.86 8.41
N ILE A 76 6.46 -9.15 9.31
CA ILE A 76 6.89 -8.22 10.35
C ILE A 76 7.63 -7.02 9.77
N HIS A 77 8.51 -7.24 8.78
CA HIS A 77 9.34 -6.19 8.19
C HIS A 77 8.59 -5.36 7.15
N ASP A 78 7.96 -6.01 6.18
CA ASP A 78 7.43 -5.36 4.97
C ASP A 78 5.95 -5.00 5.11
N PHE A 79 5.17 -5.79 5.87
CA PHE A 79 3.71 -5.71 5.88
C PHE A 79 3.11 -5.16 7.17
N ILE A 80 3.93 -4.57 8.04
CA ILE A 80 3.48 -3.79 9.19
C ILE A 80 3.74 -2.30 8.93
N VAL A 81 2.74 -1.47 9.21
CA VAL A 81 2.82 -0.01 9.13
C VAL A 81 2.18 0.63 10.35
N PHE A 82 2.59 1.85 10.69
CA PHE A 82 1.96 2.68 11.69
C PHE A 82 1.22 3.80 10.98
N ASP A 83 -0.11 3.76 11.01
CA ASP A 83 -0.94 4.85 10.50
C ASP A 83 -1.35 5.72 11.68
N SER A 84 -0.77 6.92 11.76
CA SER A 84 -1.09 7.90 12.81
C SER A 84 -0.95 7.32 14.23
N GLY A 85 0.10 6.52 14.44
CA GLY A 85 0.37 5.80 15.70
C GLY A 85 -0.38 4.49 15.87
N VAL A 86 -1.34 4.16 15.00
CA VAL A 86 -2.07 2.89 15.02
C VAL A 86 -1.33 1.86 14.18
N LYS A 87 -0.85 0.79 14.82
CA LYS A 87 -0.21 -0.33 14.13
C LYS A 87 -1.22 -1.08 13.27
N LYS A 88 -0.84 -1.44 12.05
CA LYS A 88 -1.64 -2.23 11.10
C LYS A 88 -0.78 -3.31 10.45
N ILE A 89 -1.38 -4.44 10.13
CA ILE A 89 -0.78 -5.52 9.33
C ILE A 89 -1.61 -5.75 8.07
N ALA A 90 -0.96 -6.16 6.98
CA ALA A 90 -1.63 -6.60 5.77
C ALA A 90 -2.52 -7.82 5.98
N ARG A 91 -3.64 -7.85 5.25
CA ARG A 91 -4.49 -9.03 5.03
C ARG A 91 -3.83 -9.95 4.00
N HIS A 92 -4.22 -11.23 3.99
CA HIS A 92 -3.70 -12.21 3.03
C HIS A 92 -3.83 -11.74 1.56
N ASN A 93 -4.98 -11.18 1.17
CA ASN A 93 -5.21 -10.70 -0.19
C ASN A 93 -4.30 -9.51 -0.56
N GLN A 94 -4.02 -8.63 0.41
CA GLN A 94 -3.12 -7.50 0.21
C GLN A 94 -1.67 -8.00 0.09
N TYR A 95 -1.27 -8.94 0.93
CA TYR A 95 0.05 -9.60 0.85
C TYR A 95 0.28 -10.21 -0.54
N PHE A 96 -0.63 -11.09 -1.00
CA PHE A 96 -0.50 -11.72 -2.32
C PHE A 96 -0.59 -10.73 -3.47
N GLY A 97 -1.42 -9.68 -3.35
CA GLY A 97 -1.47 -8.58 -4.32
C GLY A 97 -0.12 -7.87 -4.46
N VAL A 98 0.55 -7.58 -3.35
CA VAL A 98 1.91 -7.01 -3.37
C VAL A 98 2.92 -7.99 -3.94
N LYS A 99 2.91 -9.27 -3.54
CA LYS A 99 3.84 -10.28 -4.10
C LYS A 99 3.72 -10.40 -5.62
N ALA A 100 2.48 -10.44 -6.15
CA ALA A 100 2.25 -10.45 -7.59
C ALA A 100 2.75 -9.17 -8.27
N ALA A 101 2.60 -8.00 -7.64
CA ALA A 101 3.12 -6.75 -8.17
C ALA A 101 4.66 -6.69 -8.16
N GLN A 102 5.32 -7.25 -7.14
CA GLN A 102 6.78 -7.31 -7.06
C GLN A 102 7.38 -8.06 -8.27
N GLU A 103 6.76 -9.17 -8.68
CA GLU A 103 7.19 -9.93 -9.86
C GLU A 103 7.05 -9.12 -11.16
N ARG A 104 6.01 -8.28 -11.27
CA ARG A 104 5.77 -7.40 -12.42
C ARG A 104 6.77 -6.24 -12.44
N VAL A 105 7.02 -5.63 -11.28
CA VAL A 105 8.03 -4.58 -11.11
C VAL A 105 9.41 -5.07 -11.57
N ALA A 106 9.81 -6.28 -11.20
CA ALA A 106 11.08 -6.87 -11.63
C ALA A 106 11.18 -7.03 -13.16
N LYS A 107 10.06 -7.25 -13.85
CA LYS A 107 9.96 -7.37 -15.31
C LYS A 107 9.73 -6.05 -16.03
N ARG A 108 9.52 -4.94 -15.30
CA ARG A 108 9.07 -3.64 -15.82
C ARG A 108 7.70 -3.71 -16.53
N ASP A 109 6.84 -4.60 -16.06
CA ASP A 109 5.49 -4.76 -16.59
C ASP A 109 4.47 -4.00 -15.75
N GLY A 110 3.45 -3.47 -16.43
CA GLY A 110 2.23 -2.97 -15.77
C GLY A 110 1.32 -4.09 -15.28
N GLY A 111 0.27 -3.71 -14.54
CA GLY A 111 -0.74 -4.64 -14.05
C GLY A 111 -1.90 -3.94 -13.36
N ILE A 112 -2.97 -4.69 -13.11
CA ILE A 112 -4.17 -4.23 -12.42
C ILE A 112 -4.39 -5.10 -11.19
N ILE A 113 -4.49 -4.46 -10.02
CA ILE A 113 -4.93 -5.11 -8.79
C ILE A 113 -6.38 -4.70 -8.55
N TRP A 114 -7.30 -5.65 -8.69
CA TRP A 114 -8.73 -5.39 -8.48
C TRP A 114 -9.12 -5.64 -7.02
N HIS A 115 -9.46 -4.56 -6.32
CA HIS A 115 -9.95 -4.56 -4.95
C HIS A 115 -11.44 -4.17 -4.88
N THR A 116 -12.16 -4.69 -3.88
CA THR A 116 -13.46 -4.14 -3.49
C THR A 116 -13.29 -2.86 -2.68
N GLN A 117 -14.29 -1.98 -2.67
CA GLN A 117 -14.28 -0.75 -1.87
C GLN A 117 -14.15 -1.08 -0.38
N GLY A 118 -13.29 -0.32 0.33
CA GLY A 118 -13.05 -0.53 1.77
C GLY A 118 -12.16 -1.73 2.11
N SER A 119 -11.61 -2.45 1.12
CA SER A 119 -10.67 -3.56 1.35
C SER A 119 -9.27 -3.12 1.77
N GLY A 120 -8.95 -1.82 1.69
CA GLY A 120 -7.65 -1.25 2.02
C GLY A 120 -6.68 -1.19 0.83
N LYS A 121 -7.16 -0.78 -0.36
CA LYS A 121 -6.31 -0.54 -1.55
C LYS A 121 -5.17 0.43 -1.25
N SER A 122 -5.44 1.53 -0.54
CA SER A 122 -4.41 2.53 -0.19
C SER A 122 -3.26 1.95 0.63
N LEU A 123 -3.54 1.09 1.61
CA LEU A 123 -2.48 0.40 2.37
C LEU A 123 -1.66 -0.55 1.49
N THR A 124 -2.30 -1.18 0.50
CA THR A 124 -1.61 -2.05 -0.48
C THR A 124 -0.61 -1.24 -1.31
N MET A 125 -1.00 -0.04 -1.73
CA MET A 125 -0.09 0.90 -2.39
C MET A 125 1.05 1.33 -1.48
N VAL A 126 0.81 1.60 -0.19
CA VAL A 126 1.86 1.93 0.79
C VAL A 126 2.89 0.81 0.92
N TRP A 127 2.46 -0.44 1.13
CA TRP A 127 3.39 -1.57 1.26
C TRP A 127 4.20 -1.79 -0.02
N LEU A 128 3.57 -1.70 -1.19
CA LEU A 128 4.28 -1.82 -2.46
C LEU A 128 5.27 -0.67 -2.67
N ALA A 129 4.88 0.57 -2.39
CA ALA A 129 5.76 1.74 -2.51
C ALA A 129 6.99 1.64 -1.60
N LYS A 130 6.81 1.23 -0.33
CA LYS A 130 7.92 0.97 0.60
C LYS A 130 8.87 -0.09 0.07
N TRP A 131 8.31 -1.22 -0.38
CA TRP A 131 9.13 -2.29 -0.95
C TRP A 131 9.91 -1.81 -2.18
N ILE A 132 9.27 -1.08 -3.10
CA ILE A 132 9.92 -0.49 -4.28
C ILE A 132 11.07 0.41 -3.86
N ARG A 133 10.87 1.28 -2.86
CA ARG A 133 11.91 2.18 -2.36
C ARG A 133 13.13 1.43 -1.81
N GLU A 134 12.92 0.29 -1.16
CA GLU A 134 13.99 -0.52 -0.58
C GLU A 134 14.72 -1.40 -1.60
N HIS A 135 14.05 -1.77 -2.71
CA HIS A 135 14.55 -2.78 -3.66
C HIS A 135 14.87 -2.24 -5.06
N GLN A 136 14.60 -0.97 -5.34
CA GLN A 136 14.84 -0.35 -6.64
C GLN A 136 15.72 0.89 -6.48
N ASP A 137 16.81 0.94 -7.25
CA ASP A 137 17.69 2.10 -7.28
C ASP A 137 16.97 3.31 -7.89
N ASP A 138 17.23 4.48 -7.31
CA ASP A 138 16.69 5.78 -7.75
C ASP A 138 15.15 5.78 -7.86
N ALA A 139 14.48 4.99 -7.01
CA ALA A 139 13.05 4.75 -7.09
C ALA A 139 12.22 5.99 -6.76
N ARG A 140 11.21 6.25 -7.58
CA ARG A 140 10.19 7.27 -7.35
C ARG A 140 8.82 6.69 -7.61
N VAL A 141 7.85 7.03 -6.78
CA VAL A 141 6.46 6.61 -6.91
C VAL A 141 5.60 7.82 -7.20
N LEU A 142 4.91 7.80 -8.34
CA LEU A 142 3.88 8.76 -8.71
C LEU A 142 2.52 8.12 -8.52
N LEU A 143 1.76 8.64 -7.58
CA LEU A 143 0.37 8.28 -7.38
C LEU A 143 -0.53 9.27 -8.13
N ILE A 144 -1.45 8.72 -8.93
CA ILE A 144 -2.49 9.47 -9.63
C ILE A 144 -3.84 8.96 -9.12
N THR A 145 -4.69 9.88 -8.66
CA THR A 145 -6.06 9.56 -8.23
C THR A 145 -7.04 10.61 -8.74
N ASP A 146 -8.31 10.25 -8.88
CA ASP A 146 -9.40 11.18 -9.22
C ASP A 146 -10.09 11.79 -8.00
N ARG A 147 -9.84 11.26 -6.80
CA ARG A 147 -10.51 11.66 -5.55
C ARG A 147 -9.64 12.50 -4.63
N THR A 148 -10.09 13.71 -4.35
CA THR A 148 -9.50 14.62 -3.34
C THR A 148 -9.47 14.02 -1.94
N GLU A 149 -10.52 13.28 -1.54
CA GLU A 149 -10.59 12.61 -0.23
C GLU A 149 -9.56 11.48 -0.09
N LEU A 150 -9.21 10.85 -1.21
CA LEU A 150 -8.26 9.74 -1.24
C LEU A 150 -6.83 10.27 -1.20
N ASP A 151 -6.60 11.45 -1.79
CA ASP A 151 -5.39 12.25 -1.64
C ASP A 151 -5.15 12.64 -0.16
N GLU A 152 -6.19 13.09 0.56
CA GLU A 152 -6.10 13.39 2.00
C GLU A 152 -5.86 12.15 2.87
N GLN A 153 -6.52 11.02 2.55
CA GLN A 153 -6.28 9.76 3.25
C GLN A 153 -4.89 9.21 2.99
N ILE A 154 -4.38 9.34 1.76
CA ILE A 154 -3.04 8.88 1.39
C ILE A 154 -1.99 9.79 2.03
N GLU A 155 -2.20 11.10 2.05
CA GLU A 155 -1.37 12.03 2.81
C GLU A 155 -1.35 11.66 4.30
N GLY A 156 -2.51 11.40 4.91
CA GLY A 156 -2.60 10.92 6.28
C GLY A 156 -1.87 9.60 6.52
N ASN A 157 -2.05 8.61 5.65
CA ASN A 157 -1.41 7.30 5.76
C ASN A 157 0.11 7.38 5.59
N PHE A 158 0.61 8.09 4.56
CA PHE A 158 2.04 8.20 4.30
C PHE A 158 2.72 9.09 5.35
N ASN A 159 2.14 10.24 5.72
CA ASN A 159 2.66 11.06 6.81
C ASN A 159 2.63 10.32 8.14
N GLY A 160 1.59 9.52 8.40
CA GLY A 160 1.47 8.66 9.57
C GLY A 160 2.58 7.61 9.67
N VAL A 161 3.07 7.13 8.52
CA VAL A 161 4.20 6.19 8.40
C VAL A 161 5.57 6.92 8.35
N GLY A 162 5.58 8.26 8.44
CA GLY A 162 6.80 9.08 8.42
C GLY A 162 7.31 9.41 7.02
N GLU A 163 6.50 9.20 5.99
CA GLU A 163 6.84 9.48 4.60
C GLU A 163 6.18 10.77 4.10
N LYS A 164 7.00 11.72 3.65
CA LYS A 164 6.48 12.98 3.08
C LYS A 164 6.02 12.76 1.65
N ILE A 165 4.73 12.95 1.41
CA ILE A 165 4.16 12.98 0.07
C ILE A 165 4.13 14.40 -0.47
N TYR A 166 4.59 14.61 -1.70
CA TYR A 166 4.45 15.90 -2.36
C TYR A 166 3.19 15.92 -3.23
N ARG A 167 2.24 16.78 -2.85
CA ARG A 167 1.02 17.01 -3.62
C ARG A 167 1.27 18.11 -4.64
N THR A 168 1.13 17.77 -5.91
CA THR A 168 1.26 18.76 -6.98
C THR A 168 0.12 19.77 -6.90
N SER A 169 0.32 20.97 -7.41
CA SER A 169 -0.72 22.02 -7.52
C SER A 169 -1.38 22.03 -8.90
N SER A 170 -0.66 21.61 -9.94
CA SER A 170 -1.10 21.64 -11.34
C SER A 170 -0.35 20.61 -12.18
N GLY A 171 -0.76 20.42 -13.45
CA GLY A 171 0.00 19.61 -14.40
C GLY A 171 1.42 20.14 -14.64
N ALA A 172 1.57 21.46 -14.75
CA ALA A 172 2.89 22.10 -14.91
C ALA A 172 3.81 21.85 -13.71
N ASP A 173 3.25 21.88 -12.50
CA ASP A 173 3.97 21.58 -11.26
C ASP A 173 4.39 20.10 -11.18
N LEU A 174 3.53 19.16 -11.62
CA LEU A 174 3.93 17.76 -11.75
C LEU A 174 5.12 17.62 -12.70
N LEU A 175 5.04 18.20 -13.90
CA LEU A 175 6.10 18.09 -14.89
C LEU A 175 7.41 18.68 -14.37
N ALA A 176 7.36 19.86 -13.74
CA ALA A 176 8.52 20.47 -13.10
C ALA A 176 9.11 19.57 -11.99
N THR A 177 8.26 18.87 -11.24
CA THR A 177 8.67 17.94 -10.17
C THR A 177 9.26 16.65 -10.71
N LEU A 178 8.71 16.11 -11.80
CA LEU A 178 9.26 14.92 -12.47
C LEU A 178 10.61 15.21 -13.13
N ASN A 179 10.85 16.44 -13.58
CA ASN A 179 12.14 16.84 -14.15
C ASN A 179 13.25 17.04 -13.10
N LYS A 180 12.92 16.94 -11.80
CA LYS A 180 13.86 16.90 -10.67
C LYS A 180 13.98 15.48 -10.14
N SER A 181 15.07 15.14 -9.46
CA SER A 181 15.27 13.84 -8.80
C SER A 181 14.49 13.69 -7.50
N GLU A 182 14.07 14.80 -6.89
CA GLU A 182 13.27 14.83 -5.67
C GLU A 182 11.92 15.53 -5.90
N PRO A 183 10.87 15.16 -5.15
CA PRO A 183 10.81 14.12 -4.11
C PRO A 183 10.59 12.72 -4.70
N TRP A 184 10.76 11.69 -3.87
CA TRP A 184 10.58 10.30 -4.27
C TRP A 184 9.11 9.89 -4.35
N LEU A 185 8.24 10.42 -3.48
CA LEU A 185 6.81 10.14 -3.46
C LEU A 185 6.00 11.38 -3.87
N ILE A 186 5.22 11.25 -4.93
CA ILE A 186 4.46 12.33 -5.55
C ILE A 186 3.01 11.92 -5.67
N CYS A 187 2.08 12.81 -5.34
CA CYS A 187 0.66 12.64 -5.59
C CYS A 187 0.14 13.72 -6.54
N SER A 188 -0.67 13.32 -7.52
CA SER A 188 -1.36 14.24 -8.42
C SER A 188 -2.79 13.80 -8.65
N LEU A 189 -3.66 14.78 -8.91
CA LEU A 189 -5.07 14.53 -9.22
C LEU A 189 -5.26 14.45 -10.74
N ILE A 190 -6.05 13.49 -11.23
CA ILE A 190 -6.22 13.27 -12.68
C ILE A 190 -6.83 14.51 -13.38
N HIS A 191 -7.71 15.24 -12.69
CA HIS A 191 -8.35 16.43 -13.27
C HIS A 191 -7.38 17.59 -13.49
N LYS A 192 -6.18 17.57 -12.91
CA LYS A 192 -5.12 18.56 -13.22
C LYS A 192 -4.57 18.41 -14.64
N PHE A 193 -4.87 17.29 -15.30
CA PHE A 193 -4.51 17.00 -16.68
C PHE A 193 -5.66 17.28 -17.65
N ARG A 194 -6.92 17.25 -17.21
CA ARG A 194 -8.05 17.47 -18.12
C ARG A 194 -8.19 18.96 -18.44
N GLY A 195 -8.10 19.30 -19.73
CA GLY A 195 -8.53 20.61 -20.24
C GLY A 195 -10.05 20.80 -20.07
N PRO A 196 -10.55 22.03 -20.16
CA PRO A 196 -11.97 22.32 -20.05
C PRO A 196 -12.69 21.95 -21.35
N GLU A 197 -12.90 20.67 -21.68
CA GLU A 197 -13.79 20.32 -22.80
C GLU A 197 -14.42 18.93 -22.68
N GLU A 198 -15.64 18.85 -23.21
CA GLU A 198 -16.70 17.86 -22.98
C GLU A 198 -16.47 16.50 -23.67
N GLU A 199 -17.21 15.50 -23.20
CA GLU A 199 -16.98 14.05 -23.35
C GLU A 199 -17.07 13.42 -24.76
N GLU A 200 -17.18 14.18 -25.85
CA GLU A 200 -17.73 13.64 -27.11
C GLU A 200 -16.71 13.19 -28.19
N GLU A 201 -15.41 13.53 -28.13
CA GLU A 201 -14.43 13.06 -29.14
C GLU A 201 -13.10 12.62 -28.50
N ARG A 202 -13.05 11.39 -27.97
CA ARG A 202 -11.94 10.94 -27.10
C ARG A 202 -10.61 10.66 -27.80
N ASP A 203 -10.60 10.19 -29.05
CA ASP A 203 -9.35 9.68 -29.65
C ASP A 203 -8.53 10.79 -30.34
N GLU A 204 -9.16 11.74 -31.04
CA GLU A 204 -8.47 12.90 -31.64
C GLU A 204 -8.07 13.92 -30.55
N ALA A 205 -8.93 14.16 -29.56
CA ALA A 205 -8.63 15.05 -28.44
C ALA A 205 -7.48 14.55 -27.54
N GLU A 206 -7.30 13.22 -27.40
CA GLU A 206 -6.17 12.66 -26.64
C GLU A 206 -4.83 12.87 -27.36
N ALA A 207 -4.80 12.65 -28.68
CA ALA A 207 -3.61 12.88 -29.50
C ALA A 207 -3.21 14.37 -29.52
N ASP A 208 -4.19 15.26 -29.68
CA ASP A 208 -3.98 16.71 -29.66
C ASP A 208 -3.53 17.20 -28.28
N TYR A 209 -4.11 16.65 -27.21
CA TYR A 209 -3.69 16.94 -25.84
C TYR A 209 -2.24 16.50 -25.57
N ILE A 210 -1.86 15.30 -26.01
CA ILE A 210 -0.48 14.81 -25.92
C ILE A 210 0.46 15.70 -26.73
N ALA A 211 0.06 16.12 -27.94
CA ALA A 211 0.85 17.01 -28.79
C ALA A 211 1.05 18.39 -28.14
N GLU A 212 0.00 18.98 -27.56
CA GLU A 212 0.09 20.23 -26.80
C GLU A 212 1.00 20.11 -25.58
N LEU A 213 0.91 19.00 -24.83
CA LEU A 213 1.81 18.73 -23.72
C LEU A 213 3.27 18.68 -24.19
N HIS A 214 3.55 17.95 -25.27
CA HIS A 214 4.89 17.88 -25.85
C HIS A 214 5.40 19.24 -26.30
N ALA A 215 4.54 20.10 -26.85
CA ALA A 215 4.91 21.47 -27.25
C ALA A 215 5.24 22.38 -26.05
N LYS A 216 4.61 22.17 -24.89
CA LYS A 216 4.83 22.94 -23.65
C LYS A 216 6.03 22.44 -22.85
N LEU A 217 6.52 21.22 -23.12
CA LEU A 217 7.66 20.64 -22.42
C LEU A 217 9.00 21.21 -22.91
N PRO A 218 9.95 21.52 -22.01
CA PRO A 218 11.32 21.81 -22.39
C PRO A 218 11.91 20.67 -23.23
N SER A 219 12.74 21.00 -24.22
CA SER A 219 13.34 20.02 -25.13
C SER A 219 14.26 19.01 -24.44
N ASP A 220 14.73 19.32 -23.22
CA ASP A 220 15.56 18.46 -22.37
C ASP A 220 14.77 17.72 -21.29
N PHE A 221 13.43 17.82 -21.30
CA PHE A 221 12.58 17.16 -20.31
C PHE A 221 12.79 15.64 -20.33
N LYS A 222 13.06 15.11 -19.15
CA LYS A 222 13.05 13.67 -18.90
C LYS A 222 12.65 13.47 -17.45
N ALA A 223 11.65 12.62 -17.21
CA ALA A 223 11.35 12.16 -15.86
C ALA A 223 12.63 11.56 -15.25
N LYS A 224 13.13 12.21 -14.19
CA LYS A 224 14.36 11.79 -13.51
C LYS A 224 14.01 10.71 -12.51
N GLY A 225 14.91 9.74 -12.37
CA GLY A 225 14.69 8.59 -11.51
C GLY A 225 13.92 7.46 -12.16
N ASN A 226 13.85 6.37 -11.40
CA ASN A 226 13.15 5.15 -11.72
C ASN A 226 11.69 5.26 -11.27
N VAL A 227 10.84 5.78 -12.16
CA VAL A 227 9.46 6.13 -11.83
C VAL A 227 8.52 4.93 -11.94
N PHE A 228 7.76 4.68 -10.88
CA PHE A 228 6.66 3.73 -10.80
C PHE A 228 5.35 4.52 -10.63
N VAL A 229 4.37 4.25 -11.49
CA VAL A 229 3.10 4.98 -11.48
C VAL A 229 2.00 4.10 -10.92
N PHE A 230 1.34 4.56 -9.86
CA PHE A 230 0.13 3.95 -9.32
C PHE A 230 -1.07 4.79 -9.72
N VAL A 231 -2.07 4.15 -10.30
CA VAL A 231 -3.33 4.80 -10.67
C VAL A 231 -4.43 4.22 -9.78
N ASP A 232 -5.07 5.10 -9.01
CA ASP A 232 -6.24 4.76 -8.21
C ASP A 232 -7.54 5.12 -8.91
#